data_AF-A0A3C0AQM1-F1
#
_entry.id   AF-A0A3C0AQM1-F1
#
_cell.length_a   1.000
_cell.length_b   1.000
_cell.length_c   1.000
_cell.angle_alpha   90.00
_cell.angle_beta   90.00
_cell.angle_gamma   90.00
#
_symmetry.space_group_name_H-M   'P 1'
#
loop_
_entity.id
_entity.type
_entity.pdbx_description
1 polymer ?
#
loop_
_entity_poly.entity_id
_entity_poly.type
_entity_poly.pdbx_seq_one_letter_code
_entity_poly.pdbx_strand_id
1 'polypeptide(L)'
;ADFHEGVQGLISSTMVSSAVPIRHLIRGHHGTVVFDKNVFGQRQAYEFIPERPQVTLDSKLKQEEVVSERVPDQTLLHFENFLAAVKAGDPTLVNNTPELGAAAVMVVNLAVQSYREGKVFQVERDTLQINKGDSSWADNWEKMSKSHSKPRHVAGWHAGDRGSLLVPPQYQKLAGPWIDGKPPENT
;
A
#
# COMPACT_ATOMS: atom_id res chain seq x y z
N ALA A 1 5.74 -0.34 8.09
CA ALA A 1 6.46 -1.31 7.24
C ALA A 1 6.36 -0.83 5.82
N ASP A 2 7.48 -0.84 5.11
CA ASP A 2 7.57 -0.34 3.74
C ASP A 2 7.69 -1.53 2.80
N PHE A 3 6.90 -1.53 1.72
CA PHE A 3 6.79 -2.65 0.80
C PHE A 3 7.39 -2.31 -0.56
N HIS A 4 7.83 -3.34 -1.28
CA HIS A 4 8.56 -3.22 -2.54
C HIS A 4 7.85 -2.37 -3.60
N GLU A 5 6.52 -2.39 -3.60
CA GLU A 5 5.63 -1.63 -4.47
C GLU A 5 5.58 -0.13 -4.14
N GLY A 6 6.19 0.30 -3.02
CA GLY A 6 6.21 1.69 -2.56
C GLY A 6 5.07 2.05 -1.63
N VAL A 7 4.21 1.08 -1.29
CA VAL A 7 3.18 1.28 -0.26
C VAL A 7 3.79 1.18 1.13
N GLN A 8 3.31 2.05 2.02
CA GLN A 8 3.67 2.04 3.44
C GLN A 8 2.48 1.60 4.28
N GLY A 9 2.67 0.55 5.06
CA GLY A 9 1.68 0.04 6.01
C GLY A 9 1.94 0.57 7.43
N LEU A 10 0.93 1.19 8.02
CA LEU A 10 0.90 1.55 9.43
C LEU A 10 -0.21 0.76 10.13
N ILE A 11 0.18 -0.03 11.13
CA ILE A 11 -0.75 -0.84 11.93
C ILE A 11 -0.55 -0.45 13.39
N SER A 12 -1.66 -0.28 14.11
CA SER A 12 -1.65 -0.07 15.55
C SER A 12 -2.42 -1.18 16.23
N SER A 13 -1.79 -1.79 17.24
CA SER A 13 -2.41 -2.76 18.12
C SER A 13 -2.58 -2.10 19.49
N THR A 14 -3.71 -1.43 19.71
CA THR A 14 -4.05 -0.83 21.00
C THR A 14 -5.30 -1.48 21.59
N MET A 15 -5.18 -1.99 22.81
CA MET A 15 -6.30 -2.59 23.57
C MET A 15 -6.94 -1.59 24.54
N VAL A 16 -6.39 -0.38 24.67
CA VAL A 16 -6.76 0.60 25.72
C VAL A 16 -7.24 1.95 25.19
N SER A 17 -7.26 2.14 23.87
CA SER A 17 -7.69 3.39 23.22
C SER A 17 -8.81 3.16 22.21
N SER A 18 -9.87 2.49 22.61
CA SER A 18 -11.03 2.18 21.75
C SER A 18 -11.80 3.42 21.31
N ALA A 19 -11.75 4.50 22.10
CA ALA A 19 -12.41 5.77 21.77
C ALA A 19 -11.76 6.49 20.58
N VAL A 20 -10.45 6.36 20.41
CA VAL A 20 -9.67 7.07 19.37
C VAL A 20 -8.76 6.11 18.60
N PRO A 21 -9.33 5.17 17.82
CA PRO A 21 -8.54 4.27 16.99
C PRO A 21 -7.94 5.04 15.81
N ILE A 22 -6.80 4.56 15.32
CA ILE A 22 -6.32 4.96 13.99
C ILE A 22 -7.38 4.56 12.97
N ARG A 23 -7.73 5.47 12.07
CA ARG A 23 -8.73 5.21 11.02
C ARG A 23 -8.21 4.15 10.05
N HIS A 24 -9.10 3.25 9.64
CA HIS A 24 -8.83 2.33 8.55
C HIS A 24 -9.01 3.08 7.22
N LEU A 25 -7.91 3.26 6.49
CA LEU A 25 -7.90 4.01 5.24
C LEU A 25 -6.78 3.57 4.32
N ILE A 26 -7.00 3.74 3.01
CA ILE A 26 -5.99 3.61 1.97
C ILE A 26 -5.83 4.99 1.34
N ARG A 27 -4.58 5.48 1.28
CA ARG A 27 -4.26 6.78 0.66
C ARG A 27 -3.49 6.57 -0.62
N GLY A 28 -3.90 7.27 -1.66
CA GLY A 28 -3.19 7.33 -2.93
C GLY A 28 -3.15 8.75 -3.47
N HIS A 29 -2.54 8.92 -4.65
CA HIS A 29 -2.37 10.22 -5.28
C HIS A 29 -3.69 10.93 -5.61
N HIS A 30 -4.70 10.18 -6.04
CA HIS A 30 -6.00 10.74 -6.47
C HIS A 30 -7.01 10.93 -5.35
N GLY A 31 -6.73 10.42 -4.14
CA GLY A 31 -7.67 10.49 -3.04
C GLY A 31 -7.43 9.43 -1.98
N THR A 32 -8.34 9.40 -1.02
CA THR A 32 -8.33 8.49 0.12
C THR A 32 -9.60 7.66 0.13
N VAL A 33 -9.45 6.35 0.30
CA VAL A 33 -10.56 5.46 0.65
C VAL A 33 -10.60 5.33 2.16
N VAL A 34 -11.72 5.70 2.78
CA VAL A 34 -11.96 5.61 4.22
C VAL A 34 -12.98 4.51 4.49
N PHE A 35 -12.62 3.56 5.34
CA PHE A 35 -13.48 2.47 5.74
C PHE A 35 -14.23 2.87 7.03
N ASP A 36 -15.55 2.63 7.08
CA ASP A 36 -16.33 2.78 8.31
C ASP A 36 -15.78 1.84 9.42
N LYS A 37 -15.88 2.25 10.68
CA LYS A 37 -15.60 1.35 11.83
C LYS A 37 -16.43 0.06 11.76
N ASN A 38 -17.60 0.11 11.13
CA ASN A 38 -18.51 -1.02 10.96
C ASN A 38 -18.43 -1.70 9.58
N VAL A 39 -17.33 -1.58 8.83
CA VAL A 39 -17.19 -2.26 7.51
C VAL A 39 -17.42 -3.78 7.58
N PHE A 40 -17.28 -4.41 8.75
CA PHE A 40 -17.60 -5.82 8.98
C PHE A 40 -18.93 -6.06 9.72
N GLY A 41 -19.71 -4.99 9.95
CA GLY A 41 -20.98 -4.98 10.66
C GLY A 41 -22.19 -4.92 9.73
N GLN A 42 -23.21 -4.14 10.12
CA GLN A 42 -24.49 -4.07 9.40
C GLN A 42 -24.44 -3.28 8.09
N ARG A 43 -23.50 -2.33 7.97
CA ARG A 43 -23.32 -1.49 6.77
C ARG A 43 -21.88 -1.63 6.28
N GLN A 44 -21.70 -2.33 5.17
CA GLN A 44 -20.40 -2.49 4.53
C GLN A 44 -20.26 -1.39 3.48
N ALA A 45 -19.67 -0.27 3.87
CA ALA A 45 -19.47 0.87 2.98
C ALA A 45 -18.10 1.47 3.21
N TYR A 46 -17.57 2.09 2.16
CA TYR A 46 -16.39 2.92 2.24
C TYR A 46 -16.63 4.22 1.48
N GLU A 47 -15.94 5.25 1.92
CA GLU A 47 -16.01 6.58 1.34
C GLU A 47 -14.75 6.84 0.53
N PHE A 48 -14.91 7.22 -0.74
CA PHE A 48 -13.84 7.80 -1.53
C PHE A 48 -13.87 9.33 -1.36
N ILE A 49 -12.78 9.87 -0.85
CA ILE A 49 -12.54 11.30 -0.70
C ILE A 49 -11.49 11.70 -1.73
N PRO A 50 -11.84 12.44 -2.80
CA PRO A 50 -10.88 12.83 -3.82
C PRO A 50 -9.87 13.84 -3.28
N GLU A 51 -8.64 13.77 -3.79
CA GLU A 51 -7.64 14.82 -3.56
C GLU A 51 -8.00 16.09 -4.34
N ARG A 52 -7.49 17.23 -3.88
CA ARG A 52 -7.80 18.53 -4.50
C ARG A 52 -7.42 18.54 -5.99
N PRO A 53 -8.24 19.13 -6.88
CA PRO A 53 -7.98 19.16 -8.32
C PRO A 53 -6.65 19.82 -8.71
N GLN A 54 -6.10 20.71 -7.88
CA GLN A 54 -4.80 21.35 -8.13
C GLN A 54 -3.62 20.37 -8.06
N VAL A 55 -3.79 19.22 -7.39
CA VAL A 55 -2.76 18.17 -7.30
C VAL A 55 -2.96 17.13 -8.39
N THR A 56 -4.19 16.71 -8.64
CA THR A 56 -4.52 15.63 -9.58
C THR A 56 -4.72 16.10 -11.02
N LEU A 57 -4.93 17.41 -11.21
CA LEU A 57 -5.38 18.02 -12.46
C LEU A 57 -6.70 17.43 -13.00
N ASP A 58 -7.49 16.82 -12.12
CA ASP A 58 -8.76 16.17 -12.45
C ASP A 58 -9.89 16.73 -11.57
N SER A 59 -10.65 17.69 -12.13
CA SER A 59 -11.79 18.31 -11.44
C SER A 59 -13.07 17.48 -11.51
N LYS A 60 -13.05 16.30 -12.15
CA LYS A 60 -14.23 15.44 -12.29
C LYS A 60 -14.39 14.47 -11.13
N LEU A 61 -13.32 14.23 -10.36
CA LEU A 61 -13.36 13.38 -9.18
C LEU A 61 -14.28 13.99 -8.12
N LYS A 62 -15.19 13.18 -7.59
CA LYS A 62 -16.16 13.58 -6.59
C LYS A 62 -16.07 12.64 -5.40
N GLN A 63 -16.43 13.18 -4.24
CA GLN A 63 -16.64 12.39 -3.05
C GLN A 63 -17.82 11.44 -3.30
N GLU A 64 -17.61 10.17 -2.99
CA GLU A 64 -18.57 9.10 -3.25
C GLU A 64 -18.58 8.13 -2.09
N GLU A 65 -19.77 7.69 -1.69
CA GLU A 65 -19.93 6.54 -0.81
C GLU A 65 -20.24 5.32 -1.67
N VAL A 66 -19.42 4.27 -1.52
CA VAL A 66 -19.67 2.99 -2.16
C VAL A 66 -20.18 2.03 -1.11
N VAL A 67 -21.43 1.60 -1.29
CA VAL A 67 -22.05 0.56 -0.46
C VAL A 67 -21.82 -0.79 -1.13
N SER A 68 -21.07 -1.66 -0.46
CA SER A 68 -20.84 -3.03 -0.91
C SER A 68 -21.95 -3.97 -0.44
N GLU A 69 -22.12 -5.08 -1.16
CA GLU A 69 -22.97 -6.17 -0.69
C GLU A 69 -22.47 -6.71 0.63
N ARG A 70 -23.40 -7.07 1.51
CA ARG A 70 -23.03 -7.66 2.80
C ARG A 70 -22.37 -9.01 2.56
N VAL A 71 -21.08 -9.10 2.87
CA VAL A 71 -20.39 -10.37 3.00
C VAL A 71 -21.10 -11.18 4.11
N PRO A 72 -21.49 -12.45 3.84
CA PRO A 72 -22.08 -13.32 4.86
C PRO A 72 -21.06 -13.65 5.96
N ASP A 73 -21.34 -14.65 6.79
CA ASP A 73 -20.41 -15.05 7.86
C ASP A 73 -19.01 -15.36 7.27
N GLN A 74 -18.05 -14.48 7.55
CA GLN A 74 -16.70 -14.55 7.02
C GLN A 74 -15.97 -15.82 7.50
N THR A 75 -16.29 -16.29 8.71
CA THR A 75 -15.72 -17.52 9.26
C THR A 75 -16.21 -18.71 8.43
N LEU A 76 -17.51 -18.75 8.15
CA LEU A 76 -18.12 -19.78 7.34
C LEU A 76 -17.56 -19.77 5.91
N LEU A 77 -17.47 -18.61 5.25
CA LEU A 77 -16.86 -18.47 3.93
C LEU A 77 -15.41 -18.96 3.89
N HIS A 78 -14.65 -18.68 4.94
CA HIS A 78 -13.26 -19.12 5.04
C HIS A 78 -13.17 -20.65 5.12
N PHE A 79 -14.02 -21.29 5.93
CA PHE A 79 -14.08 -22.75 6.02
C PHE A 79 -14.62 -23.39 4.72
N GLU A 80 -15.58 -22.78 4.05
CA GLU A 80 -16.08 -23.25 2.76
C GLU A 80 -14.96 -23.25 1.70
N ASN A 81 -14.17 -22.18 1.61
CA ASN A 81 -13.00 -22.14 0.72
C ASN A 81 -12.00 -23.24 1.06
N PHE A 82 -11.69 -23.42 2.35
CA PHE A 82 -10.77 -24.48 2.79
C PHE A 82 -11.28 -25.88 2.41
N LEU A 83 -12.54 -26.20 2.71
CA LEU A 83 -13.14 -27.50 2.38
C LEU A 83 -13.24 -27.74 0.87
N ALA A 84 -13.50 -26.68 0.09
CA ALA A 84 -13.50 -26.76 -1.37
C ALA A 84 -12.10 -27.12 -1.91
N ALA A 85 -11.04 -26.51 -1.39
CA ALA A 85 -9.66 -26.83 -1.74
C ALA A 85 -9.29 -28.27 -1.35
N VAL A 86 -9.69 -28.72 -0.16
CA VAL A 86 -9.51 -30.12 0.29
C VAL A 86 -10.22 -31.09 -0.64
N LYS A 87 -11.48 -30.81 -1.00
CA LYS A 87 -12.28 -31.64 -1.92
C LYS A 87 -11.65 -31.70 -3.32
N ALA A 88 -11.05 -30.60 -3.77
CA ALA A 88 -10.33 -30.55 -5.04
C ALA A 88 -8.95 -31.24 -4.98
N GLY A 89 -8.43 -31.53 -3.79
CA GLY A 89 -7.08 -32.07 -3.62
C GLY A 89 -5.98 -31.08 -3.99
N ASP A 90 -6.28 -29.78 -4.01
CA ASP A 90 -5.37 -28.72 -4.45
C ASP A 90 -5.22 -27.63 -3.37
N PRO A 91 -4.11 -27.62 -2.61
CA PRO A 91 -3.89 -26.65 -1.55
C PRO A 91 -3.67 -25.22 -2.07
N THR A 92 -3.37 -25.04 -3.36
CA THR A 92 -3.17 -23.69 -3.95
C THR A 92 -4.48 -22.91 -4.08
N LEU A 93 -5.63 -23.58 -3.93
CA LEU A 93 -6.97 -22.99 -3.95
C LEU A 93 -7.38 -22.37 -2.61
N VAL A 94 -6.59 -22.57 -1.54
CA VAL A 94 -6.84 -21.92 -0.25
C VAL A 94 -6.44 -20.45 -0.34
N ASN A 95 -7.38 -19.54 -0.09
CA ASN A 95 -7.16 -18.10 -0.17
C ASN A 95 -6.09 -17.59 0.82
N ASN A 96 -5.88 -18.33 1.91
CA ASN A 96 -4.88 -18.02 2.95
C ASN A 96 -3.80 -19.09 2.93
N THR A 97 -2.87 -18.99 1.98
CA THR A 97 -1.81 -19.97 1.82
C THR A 97 -0.83 -19.94 3.00
N PRO A 98 -0.09 -21.03 3.27
CA PRO A 98 0.95 -21.05 4.29
C PRO A 98 1.98 -19.93 4.14
N GLU A 99 2.34 -19.56 2.91
CA GLU A 99 3.30 -18.49 2.62
C GLU A 99 2.77 -17.12 3.05
N LEU A 100 1.49 -16.84 2.81
CA LEU A 100 0.85 -15.61 3.27
C LEU A 100 0.82 -15.54 4.80
N GLY A 101 0.52 -16.66 5.46
CA GLY A 101 0.59 -16.77 6.92
C GLY A 101 2.01 -16.54 7.46
N ALA A 102 3.02 -17.14 6.83
CA ALA A 102 4.43 -16.96 7.19
C ALA A 102 4.89 -15.50 7.03
N ALA A 103 4.48 -14.84 5.94
CA ALA A 103 4.77 -13.43 5.71
C ALA A 103 4.15 -12.54 6.81
N ALA A 104 2.90 -12.80 7.21
CA ALA A 104 2.24 -12.06 8.29
C ALA A 104 2.96 -12.24 9.63
N VAL A 105 3.33 -13.48 9.99
CA VAL A 105 4.07 -13.78 11.23
C VAL A 105 5.46 -13.13 11.22
N MET A 106 6.17 -13.17 10.08
CA MET A 106 7.47 -12.51 9.92
C MET A 106 7.38 -11.01 10.22
N VAL A 107 6.39 -10.31 9.63
CA VAL A 107 6.22 -8.86 9.85
C VAL A 107 5.98 -8.55 11.33
N VAL A 108 5.14 -9.33 12.02
CA VAL A 108 4.87 -9.14 13.45
C VAL A 108 6.13 -9.37 14.29
N ASN A 109 6.86 -10.45 14.03
CA ASN A 109 8.09 -10.77 14.76
C ASN A 109 9.16 -9.68 14.57
N LEU A 110 9.34 -9.19 13.35
CA LEU A 110 10.26 -8.09 13.05
C LEU A 110 9.82 -6.76 13.68
N ALA A 111 8.53 -6.48 13.74
CA ALA A 111 8.01 -5.31 14.44
C ALA A 111 8.32 -5.37 15.95
N VAL A 112 8.16 -6.53 16.58
CA VAL A 112 8.51 -6.74 17.99
C VAL A 112 10.02 -6.57 18.22
N GLN A 113 10.87 -7.13 17.35
CA GLN A 113 12.31 -6.92 17.44
C GLN A 113 12.70 -5.46 17.23
N SER A 114 12.08 -4.79 16.26
CA SER A 114 12.31 -3.37 15.96
C SER A 114 11.99 -2.49 17.17
N TYR A 115 10.86 -2.75 17.82
CA TYR A 115 10.48 -2.07 19.06
C TYR A 115 11.51 -2.28 20.19
N ARG A 116 12.03 -3.50 20.35
CA ARG A 116 13.00 -3.84 21.40
C ARG A 116 14.39 -3.25 21.15
N GLU A 117 14.82 -3.21 19.89
CA GLU A 117 16.19 -2.82 19.53
C GLU A 117 16.31 -1.37 19.03
N GLY A 118 15.20 -0.71 18.71
CA GLY A 118 15.20 0.61 18.09
C GLY A 118 15.80 0.61 16.68
N LYS A 119 15.65 -0.50 15.93
CA LYS A 119 16.25 -0.68 14.60
C LYS A 119 15.21 -1.01 13.55
N VAL A 120 15.49 -0.63 12.31
CA VAL A 120 14.74 -1.10 11.14
C VAL A 120 15.35 -2.42 10.67
N PHE A 121 14.51 -3.34 10.24
CA PHE A 121 14.92 -4.60 9.62
C PHE A 121 14.50 -4.59 8.15
N GLN A 122 15.36 -5.14 7.30
CA GLN A 122 15.14 -5.30 5.87
C GLN A 122 15.06 -6.78 5.53
N VAL A 123 14.08 -7.15 4.73
CA VAL A 123 13.91 -8.52 4.23
C VAL A 123 14.27 -8.53 2.76
N GLU A 124 15.29 -9.32 2.40
CA GLU A 124 15.68 -9.52 1.01
C GLU A 124 14.63 -10.38 0.30
N ARG A 125 14.06 -9.88 -0.79
CA ARG A 125 12.89 -10.48 -1.45
C ARG A 125 13.15 -11.90 -1.94
N ASP A 126 14.30 -12.12 -2.56
CA ASP A 126 14.59 -13.38 -3.25
C ASP A 126 15.17 -14.45 -2.32
N THR A 127 15.96 -14.04 -1.33
CA THR A 127 16.64 -14.95 -0.41
C THR A 127 15.92 -15.10 0.93
N LEU A 128 14.96 -14.22 1.22
CA LEU A 128 14.26 -14.09 2.51
C LEU A 128 15.21 -13.86 3.70
N GLN A 129 16.44 -13.40 3.43
CA GLN A 129 17.39 -13.05 4.47
C GLN A 129 16.97 -11.76 5.17
N ILE A 130 17.12 -11.75 6.49
CA ILE A 130 16.80 -10.61 7.35
C ILE A 130 18.09 -9.89 7.69
N ASN A 131 18.18 -8.63 7.25
CA ASN A 131 19.30 -7.74 7.50
C ASN A 131 18.87 -6.57 8.39
N LYS A 132 19.84 -5.87 8.98
CA LYS A 132 19.58 -4.54 9.53
C LYS A 132 19.32 -3.58 8.37
N GLY A 133 18.36 -2.69 8.54
CA GLY A 133 18.08 -1.66 7.54
C GLY A 133 19.24 -0.70 7.37
N ASP A 134 19.47 -0.29 6.13
CA ASP A 134 20.47 0.69 5.72
C ASP A 134 19.84 1.72 4.74
N SER A 135 20.68 2.55 4.09
CA SER A 135 20.19 3.55 3.13
C SER A 135 19.73 2.96 1.79
N SER A 136 20.04 1.70 1.50
CA SER A 136 19.83 1.10 0.18
C SER A 136 18.38 1.19 -0.28
N TRP A 137 17.42 1.06 0.64
CA TRP A 137 16.00 1.26 0.36
C TRP A 137 15.72 2.66 -0.21
N ALA A 138 16.14 3.70 0.51
CA ALA A 138 15.92 5.09 0.12
C ALA A 138 16.69 5.43 -1.17
N ASP A 139 17.93 4.97 -1.29
CA ASP A 139 18.79 5.21 -2.46
C ASP A 139 18.17 4.60 -3.73
N ASN A 140 17.55 3.42 -3.62
CA ASN A 140 16.85 2.78 -4.73
C ASN A 140 15.62 3.57 -5.19
N TRP A 141 14.84 4.13 -4.25
CA TRP A 141 13.69 4.98 -4.59
C TRP A 141 14.11 6.31 -5.22
N GLU A 142 15.18 6.92 -4.73
CA GLU A 142 15.78 8.12 -5.33
C GLU A 142 16.25 7.84 -6.76
N LYS A 143 16.91 6.70 -6.99
CA LYS A 143 17.31 6.27 -8.33
C LYS A 143 16.12 6.04 -9.25
N MET A 144 15.06 5.38 -8.77
CA MET A 144 13.83 5.16 -9.54
C MET A 144 13.14 6.48 -9.89
N SER A 145 13.06 7.41 -8.94
CA SER A 145 12.49 8.75 -9.14
C SER A 145 13.27 9.53 -10.20
N LYS A 146 14.59 9.63 -10.07
CA LYS A 146 15.46 10.35 -11.02
C LYS A 146 15.43 9.80 -12.43
N SER A 147 15.26 8.48 -12.57
CA SER A 147 15.19 7.81 -13.87
C SER A 147 13.78 7.81 -14.47
N HIS A 148 12.78 8.37 -13.79
CA HIS A 148 11.37 8.27 -14.17
C HIS A 148 10.95 6.81 -14.46
N SER A 149 11.48 5.89 -13.65
CA SER A 149 11.24 4.46 -13.82
C SER A 149 9.75 4.13 -13.69
N LYS A 150 9.33 3.05 -14.37
CA LYS A 150 7.96 2.55 -14.25
C LYS A 150 7.65 2.18 -12.79
N PRO A 151 6.49 2.58 -12.25
CA PRO A 151 6.08 2.21 -10.91
C PRO A 151 5.94 0.69 -10.77
N ARG A 152 6.19 0.21 -9.56
CA ARG A 152 5.93 -1.18 -9.17
C ARG A 152 4.49 -1.27 -8.71
N HIS A 153 3.76 -2.24 -9.21
CA HIS A 153 2.35 -2.44 -8.87
C HIS A 153 2.15 -3.63 -7.97
N VAL A 154 1.14 -3.55 -7.10
CA VAL A 154 0.68 -4.67 -6.28
C VAL A 154 0.18 -5.82 -7.16
N ALA A 155 0.35 -7.04 -6.67
CA ALA A 155 -0.15 -8.23 -7.36
C ALA A 155 -1.65 -8.11 -7.66
N GLY A 156 -2.07 -8.50 -8.86
CA GLY A 156 -3.46 -8.39 -9.32
C GLY A 156 -3.89 -6.99 -9.78
N TRP A 157 -2.99 -6.01 -9.83
CA TRP A 157 -3.29 -4.69 -10.40
C TRP A 157 -3.32 -4.73 -11.94
N HIS A 158 -4.44 -4.29 -12.51
CA HIS A 158 -4.67 -4.30 -13.97
C HIS A 158 -5.07 -2.93 -14.55
N ALA A 159 -5.19 -1.89 -13.73
CA ALA A 159 -5.70 -0.57 -14.15
C ALA A 159 -4.63 0.38 -14.74
N GLY A 160 -3.46 -0.16 -15.14
CA GLY A 160 -2.37 0.61 -15.75
C GLY A 160 -1.62 1.51 -14.76
N ASP A 161 -0.99 2.57 -15.25
CA ASP A 161 -0.09 3.43 -14.44
C ASP A 161 -0.78 4.70 -13.92
N ARG A 162 -2.11 4.83 -14.07
CA ARG A 162 -2.86 6.02 -13.65
C ARG A 162 -2.73 6.22 -12.14
N GLY A 163 -2.18 7.37 -11.74
CA GLY A 163 -1.98 7.73 -10.34
C GLY A 163 -0.69 7.23 -9.71
N SER A 164 0.10 6.46 -10.46
CA SER A 164 1.42 5.98 -10.06
C SER A 164 2.56 6.71 -10.78
N LEU A 165 2.22 7.50 -11.81
CA LEU A 165 3.14 8.38 -12.53
C LEU A 165 2.81 9.84 -12.25
N LEU A 166 3.85 10.64 -12.01
CA LEU A 166 3.75 12.09 -11.97
C LEU A 166 3.68 12.63 -13.40
N VAL A 167 2.71 13.50 -13.67
CA VAL A 167 2.62 14.25 -14.92
C VAL A 167 3.09 15.67 -14.64
N PRO A 168 4.39 15.97 -14.84
CA PRO A 168 4.91 17.30 -14.58
C PRO A 168 4.29 18.30 -15.57
N PRO A 169 3.86 19.50 -15.12
CA PRO A 169 3.51 20.59 -16.01
C PRO A 169 4.67 20.91 -16.96
N GLN A 170 4.37 21.38 -18.18
CA GLN A 170 5.39 21.61 -19.21
C GLN A 170 6.54 22.52 -18.75
N TYR A 171 6.27 23.51 -17.89
CA TYR A 171 7.29 24.42 -17.37
C TYR A 171 8.26 23.76 -16.37
N GLN A 172 7.93 22.61 -15.77
CA GLN A 172 8.83 21.88 -14.88
C GLN A 172 10.04 21.28 -15.61
N LYS A 173 10.07 21.28 -16.95
CA LYS A 173 11.30 21.03 -17.70
C LYS A 173 12.42 22.05 -17.39
N LEU A 174 12.03 23.24 -16.92
CA LEU A 174 12.93 24.30 -16.47
C LEU A 174 13.31 24.14 -14.99
N ALA A 175 12.74 23.15 -14.28
CA ALA A 175 13.05 22.92 -12.89
C ALA A 175 14.44 22.28 -12.76
N GLY A 176 15.23 22.79 -11.81
CA GLY A 176 16.60 22.35 -11.56
C GLY A 176 17.45 23.50 -11.06
N PRO A 177 18.62 23.22 -10.48
CA PRO A 177 19.54 24.27 -10.08
C PRO A 177 20.03 25.02 -11.32
N TRP A 178 20.04 26.34 -11.23
CA TRP A 178 20.78 27.16 -12.19
C TRP A 178 22.26 26.93 -11.92
N ILE A 179 22.98 26.42 -12.92
CA ILE A 179 24.42 26.17 -12.82
C ILE A 179 25.10 27.30 -13.59
N ASP A 180 25.85 28.14 -12.88
CA ASP A 180 26.61 29.26 -13.44
C ASP A 180 25.78 30.22 -14.32
N GLY A 181 24.56 30.53 -13.86
CA GLY A 181 23.64 31.44 -14.57
C GLY A 181 23.03 30.84 -15.85
N LYS A 182 23.26 29.56 -16.13
CA LYS A 182 22.62 28.83 -17.22
C LYS A 182 21.40 28.05 -16.71
N PRO A 183 20.29 28.05 -17.46
CA PRO A 183 19.16 27.18 -17.15
C PRO A 183 19.56 25.70 -17.30
N PRO A 184 18.83 24.77 -16.66
CA PRO A 184 19.12 23.34 -16.75
C PRO A 184 19.22 22.84 -18.20
N GLU A 185 20.24 22.01 -18.50
CA GLU A 185 20.74 21.69 -19.86
C GLU A 185 19.77 20.93 -20.80
N ASN A 186 18.51 20.69 -20.42
CA ASN A 186 17.52 20.02 -21.26
C ASN A 186 16.33 20.94 -21.62
N THR A 187 16.63 22.20 -21.96
CA THR A 187 15.62 23.21 -22.34
C THR A 187 15.02 22.96 -23.72
#